data_AF-A0A537ETQ2-F1
#
_entry.id   AF-A0A537ETQ2-F1
#
_cell.length_a   1.000
_cell.length_b   1.000
_cell.length_c   1.000
_cell.angle_alpha   90.00
_cell.angle_beta   90.00
_cell.angle_gamma   90.00
#
_symmetry.space_group_name_H-M   'P 1'
#
loop_
_entity.id
_entity.type
_entity.pdbx_description
1 polymer ?
#
loop_
_entity_poly.entity_id
_entity_poly.type
_entity_poly.pdbx_seq_one_letter_code
_entity_poly.pdbx_strand_id
1 'polypeptide(L)'
;MVGKVEGALVDGIREKGCIHLALIDPEKFSNNLAHIVADLESHGTLAIMIGGSTLKSSAQLDKTVKTIRDSCSLPTILFPNGPVGISRFAHAIFFMSLLNSSSTRYLIESQVVGASVVRRFNLEPIPLGYMIVGQSETAVSKVGVAKPVPFSKIDLATDYALAAQYLGMRFVYLEAGSGAERMVDPRSEDWCGRDS
;
A
#
# COMPACT_ATOMS: atom_id res chain seq x y z
N MET A 1 -6.00 -14.48 10.71
CA MET A 1 -6.58 -15.32 9.65
C MET A 1 -6.38 -14.58 8.34
N VAL A 2 -5.83 -15.25 7.33
CA VAL A 2 -5.68 -14.67 5.98
C VAL A 2 -7.07 -14.56 5.36
N GLY A 3 -7.41 -13.40 4.80
CA GLY A 3 -8.71 -13.18 4.16
C GLY A 3 -8.68 -13.48 2.65
N LYS A 4 -9.77 -13.13 1.96
CA LYS A 4 -9.94 -13.47 0.55
C LYS A 4 -9.05 -12.63 -0.35
N VAL A 5 -8.90 -11.34 -0.04
CA VAL A 5 -8.10 -10.42 -0.84
C VAL A 5 -6.63 -10.77 -0.70
N GLU A 6 -6.16 -10.97 0.53
CA GLU A 6 -4.80 -11.40 0.80
C GLU A 6 -4.47 -12.74 0.13
N GLY A 7 -5.38 -13.72 0.23
CA GLY A 7 -5.24 -15.01 -0.45
C GLY A 7 -5.05 -14.83 -1.96
N ALA A 8 -5.90 -14.02 -2.60
CA ALA A 8 -5.80 -13.73 -4.03
C ALA A 8 -4.47 -13.07 -4.41
N LEU A 9 -3.93 -12.16 -3.58
CA LEU A 9 -2.60 -11.57 -3.83
C LEU A 9 -1.49 -12.64 -3.76
N VAL A 10 -1.51 -13.47 -2.72
CA VAL A 10 -0.50 -14.53 -2.52
C VAL A 10 -0.56 -15.57 -3.65
N ASP A 11 -1.76 -16.00 -4.02
CA ASP A 11 -1.96 -16.99 -5.08
C ASP A 11 -1.53 -16.41 -6.43
N GLY A 12 -1.89 -15.15 -6.72
CA GLY A 12 -1.43 -14.45 -7.93
C GLY A 12 0.10 -14.36 -8.02
N ILE A 13 0.79 -14.09 -6.90
CA ILE A 13 2.26 -14.08 -6.86
C ILE A 13 2.82 -15.48 -7.11
N ARG A 14 2.26 -16.52 -6.48
CA ARG A 14 2.71 -17.91 -6.66
C ARG A 14 2.55 -18.40 -8.09
N GLU A 15 1.43 -18.06 -8.74
CA GLU A 15 1.11 -18.52 -10.08
C GLU A 15 1.88 -17.75 -11.17
N LYS A 16 2.06 -16.44 -11.01
CA LYS A 16 2.60 -15.55 -12.06
C LYS A 16 4.02 -15.05 -11.79
N GLY A 17 4.56 -15.29 -10.60
CA GLY A 17 5.85 -14.76 -10.14
C GLY A 17 5.79 -13.28 -9.72
N CYS A 18 4.98 -12.47 -10.38
CA CYS A 18 4.70 -11.09 -10.00
C CYS A 18 3.24 -10.70 -10.27
N ILE A 19 2.77 -9.67 -9.59
CA ILE A 19 1.41 -9.13 -9.74
C ILE A 19 1.46 -7.62 -9.94
N HIS A 20 0.46 -7.09 -10.62
CA HIS A 20 0.26 -5.65 -10.80
C HIS A 20 -0.96 -5.19 -10.00
N LEU A 21 -0.79 -4.10 -9.23
CA LEU A 21 -1.87 -3.40 -8.54
C LEU A 21 -1.89 -1.94 -9.02
N ALA A 22 -3.05 -1.42 -9.38
CA ALA A 22 -3.18 -0.03 -9.82
C ALA A 22 -3.58 0.88 -8.64
N LEU A 23 -2.86 1.99 -8.44
CA LEU A 23 -3.20 2.99 -7.44
C LEU A 23 -4.05 4.11 -8.06
N ILE A 24 -5.26 4.28 -7.54
CA ILE A 24 -6.19 5.36 -7.88
C ILE A 24 -6.23 6.39 -6.75
N ASP A 25 -5.90 7.64 -7.09
CA ASP A 25 -6.07 8.80 -6.23
C ASP A 25 -7.48 9.40 -6.44
N PRO A 26 -8.38 9.34 -5.45
CA PRO A 26 -9.74 9.87 -5.57
C PRO A 26 -9.82 11.35 -5.95
N GLU A 27 -8.77 12.14 -5.69
CA GLU A 27 -8.71 13.57 -6.05
C GLU A 27 -8.40 13.79 -7.54
N LYS A 28 -7.74 12.83 -8.20
CA LYS A 28 -7.27 12.96 -9.60
C LYS A 28 -8.18 12.27 -10.61
N PHE A 29 -8.88 11.22 -10.19
CA PHE A 29 -9.65 10.35 -11.09
C PHE A 29 -11.14 10.42 -10.80
N SER A 30 -11.79 11.50 -11.26
CA SER A 30 -13.24 11.68 -11.15
C SER A 30 -13.98 11.43 -12.47
N ASN A 31 -13.36 11.73 -13.60
CA ASN A 31 -13.92 11.50 -14.94
C ASN A 31 -13.40 10.18 -15.52
N ASN A 32 -14.27 9.38 -16.14
CA ASN A 32 -13.95 8.10 -16.80
C ASN A 32 -13.39 6.98 -15.91
N LEU A 33 -13.49 7.10 -14.57
CA LEU A 33 -12.97 6.08 -13.65
C LEU A 33 -13.48 4.67 -13.97
N ALA A 34 -14.78 4.53 -14.28
CA ALA A 34 -15.40 3.25 -14.65
C ALA A 34 -14.70 2.59 -15.85
N HIS A 35 -14.44 3.37 -16.90
CA HIS A 35 -13.72 2.89 -18.08
C HIS A 35 -12.27 2.53 -17.73
N ILE A 36 -11.58 3.38 -16.97
CA ILE A 36 -10.18 3.15 -16.58
C ILE A 36 -10.05 1.83 -15.81
N VAL A 37 -10.93 1.54 -14.85
CA VAL A 37 -10.81 0.30 -14.06
C VAL A 37 -11.19 -0.95 -14.82
N ALA A 38 -12.17 -0.87 -15.73
CA ALA A 38 -12.48 -1.97 -16.64
C ALA A 38 -11.31 -2.27 -17.58
N ASP A 39 -10.61 -1.22 -18.04
CA ASP A 39 -9.43 -1.36 -18.89
C ASP A 39 -8.22 -1.91 -18.12
N LEU A 40 -8.02 -1.48 -16.86
CA LEU A 40 -6.99 -2.06 -15.98
C LEU A 40 -7.21 -3.56 -15.72
N GLU A 41 -8.46 -3.97 -15.54
CA GLU A 41 -8.86 -5.38 -15.39
C GLU A 41 -8.57 -6.18 -16.65
N SER A 42 -8.92 -5.65 -17.84
CA SER A 42 -8.67 -6.33 -19.12
C SER A 42 -7.18 -6.54 -19.40
N HIS A 43 -6.30 -5.68 -18.85
CA HIS A 43 -4.84 -5.77 -18.96
C HIS A 43 -4.17 -6.54 -17.81
N GLY A 44 -4.95 -7.23 -16.96
CA GLY A 44 -4.42 -8.18 -15.97
C GLY A 44 -3.99 -7.59 -14.63
N THR A 45 -4.44 -6.37 -14.30
CA THR A 45 -4.34 -5.86 -12.93
C THR A 45 -5.07 -6.79 -11.96
N LEU A 46 -4.48 -7.07 -10.79
CA LEU A 46 -5.05 -8.01 -9.83
C LEU A 46 -5.92 -7.34 -8.75
N ALA A 47 -5.62 -6.08 -8.40
CA ALA A 47 -6.42 -5.31 -7.46
C ALA A 47 -6.27 -3.81 -7.71
N ILE A 48 -7.26 -3.04 -7.24
CA ILE A 48 -7.22 -1.59 -7.26
C ILE A 48 -6.90 -1.07 -5.85
N MET A 49 -5.76 -0.42 -5.71
CA MET A 49 -5.38 0.35 -4.54
C MET A 49 -6.05 1.72 -4.59
N ILE A 50 -6.56 2.20 -3.47
CA ILE A 50 -7.26 3.48 -3.39
C ILE A 50 -6.62 4.31 -2.27
N GLY A 51 -5.96 5.40 -2.64
CA GLY A 51 -5.14 6.18 -1.72
C GLY A 51 -4.46 7.35 -2.40
N GLY A 52 -3.80 8.20 -1.62
CA GLY A 52 -3.11 9.39 -2.11
C GLY A 52 -2.77 10.34 -0.97
N SER A 53 -1.88 11.30 -1.20
CA SER A 53 -1.41 12.25 -0.18
C SER A 53 -2.44 13.30 0.23
N THR A 54 -3.54 13.44 -0.52
CA THR A 54 -4.44 14.60 -0.47
C THR A 54 -5.90 14.23 -0.25
N LEU A 55 -6.19 13.05 0.30
CA LEU A 55 -7.56 12.65 0.66
C LEU A 55 -8.19 13.64 1.65
N LYS A 56 -9.12 14.47 1.17
CA LYS A 56 -9.80 15.50 1.96
C LYS A 56 -11.20 15.10 2.40
N SER A 57 -11.80 14.10 1.76
CA SER A 57 -13.21 13.76 1.94
C SER A 57 -13.47 12.25 1.96
N SER A 58 -14.05 11.76 3.07
CA SER A 58 -14.53 10.38 3.16
C SER A 58 -15.68 10.09 2.17
N ALA A 59 -16.51 11.09 1.87
CA ALA A 59 -17.59 10.95 0.90
C ALA A 59 -17.06 10.73 -0.52
N GLN A 60 -15.97 11.40 -0.88
CA GLN A 60 -15.32 11.21 -2.18
C GLN A 60 -14.62 9.86 -2.27
N LEU A 61 -13.97 9.43 -1.20
CA LEU A 61 -13.42 8.07 -1.10
C LEU A 61 -14.53 7.03 -1.27
N ASP A 62 -15.63 7.14 -0.53
CA ASP A 62 -16.78 6.23 -0.62
C ASP A 62 -17.37 6.18 -2.03
N LYS A 63 -17.52 7.33 -2.68
CA LYS A 63 -18.00 7.42 -4.07
C LYS A 63 -17.04 6.68 -5.01
N THR A 64 -15.73 6.93 -4.88
CA THR A 64 -14.69 6.31 -5.71
C THR A 64 -14.70 4.78 -5.55
N VAL A 65 -14.72 4.29 -4.31
CA VAL A 65 -14.73 2.85 -4.01
C VAL A 65 -15.97 2.19 -4.61
N LYS A 66 -17.16 2.81 -4.48
CA LYS A 66 -18.39 2.30 -5.08
C LYS A 66 -18.31 2.26 -6.60
N THR A 67 -17.88 3.35 -7.24
CA THR A 67 -17.75 3.40 -8.69
C THR A 67 -16.82 2.28 -9.21
N ILE A 68 -15.70 2.03 -8.54
CA ILE A 68 -14.79 0.94 -8.93
C ILE A 68 -15.49 -0.41 -8.84
N ARG A 69 -16.16 -0.68 -7.71
CA ARG A 69 -16.87 -1.95 -7.46
C ARG A 69 -18.03 -2.20 -8.42
N ASP A 70 -18.67 -1.15 -8.90
CA ASP A 70 -19.76 -1.25 -9.86
C ASP A 70 -19.24 -1.42 -11.31
N SER A 71 -17.94 -1.24 -11.54
CA SER A 71 -17.35 -1.18 -12.89
C SER A 71 -16.37 -2.31 -13.22
N CYS A 72 -15.87 -3.06 -12.24
CA CYS A 72 -14.98 -4.21 -12.46
C CYS A 72 -15.12 -5.26 -11.34
N SER A 73 -14.54 -6.44 -11.53
CA SER A 73 -14.56 -7.52 -10.52
C SER A 73 -13.35 -7.50 -9.58
N LEU A 74 -12.40 -6.59 -9.81
CA LEU A 74 -11.17 -6.49 -9.04
C LEU A 74 -11.44 -6.11 -7.56
N PRO A 75 -10.73 -6.74 -6.60
CA PRO A 75 -10.78 -6.32 -5.21
C PRO A 75 -10.22 -4.90 -5.04
N THR A 76 -10.82 -4.18 -4.10
CA THR A 76 -10.43 -2.81 -3.73
C THR A 76 -9.71 -2.82 -2.40
N ILE A 77 -8.51 -2.24 -2.37
CA ILE A 77 -7.63 -2.21 -1.21
C ILE A 77 -7.36 -0.75 -0.84
N LEU A 78 -7.73 -0.35 0.36
CA LEU A 78 -7.42 0.98 0.85
C LEU A 78 -5.92 1.09 1.13
N PHE A 79 -5.31 2.17 0.62
CA PHE A 79 -3.93 2.55 0.87
C PHE A 79 -3.90 3.91 1.62
N PRO A 80 -4.26 3.89 2.92
CA PRO A 80 -4.55 5.10 3.68
C PRO A 80 -3.29 5.91 4.05
N ASN A 81 -3.42 7.23 4.07
CA ASN A 81 -2.45 8.15 4.67
C ASN A 81 -2.94 8.72 6.03
N GLY A 82 -4.07 8.21 6.55
CA GLY A 82 -4.68 8.63 7.80
C GLY A 82 -6.12 8.12 7.96
N PRO A 83 -6.81 8.42 9.07
CA PRO A 83 -8.15 7.88 9.37
C PRO A 83 -9.25 8.25 8.36
N VAL A 84 -9.12 9.39 7.66
CA VAL A 84 -10.03 9.81 6.58
C VAL A 84 -10.00 8.85 5.38
N GLY A 85 -8.90 8.09 5.24
CA GLY A 85 -8.70 7.10 4.19
C GLY A 85 -9.40 5.75 4.43
N ILE A 86 -10.34 5.65 5.39
CA ILE A 86 -11.02 4.39 5.71
C ILE A 86 -12.47 4.42 5.23
N SER A 87 -12.77 3.64 4.19
CA SER A 87 -14.11 3.45 3.64
C SER A 87 -14.68 2.07 3.97
N ARG A 88 -15.96 2.01 4.34
CA ARG A 88 -16.66 0.73 4.58
C ARG A 88 -16.99 -0.05 3.31
N PHE A 89 -16.82 0.55 2.14
CA PHE A 89 -17.21 -0.06 0.87
C PHE A 89 -16.06 -0.87 0.26
N ALA A 90 -14.84 -0.76 0.78
CA ALA A 90 -13.69 -1.49 0.28
C ALA A 90 -13.70 -2.95 0.73
N HIS A 91 -12.93 -3.79 0.04
CA HIS A 91 -12.78 -5.20 0.41
C HIS A 91 -11.72 -5.37 1.51
N ALA A 92 -10.61 -4.66 1.38
CA ALA A 92 -9.48 -4.75 2.29
C ALA A 92 -8.84 -3.39 2.57
N ILE A 93 -7.94 -3.36 3.54
CA ILE A 93 -7.06 -2.24 3.86
C ILE A 93 -5.64 -2.76 4.05
N PHE A 94 -4.67 -2.11 3.40
CA PHE A 94 -3.28 -2.30 3.79
C PHE A 94 -3.08 -1.64 5.15
N PHE A 95 -3.06 -2.48 6.19
CA PHE A 95 -2.94 -2.06 7.57
C PHE A 95 -1.46 -1.87 7.89
N MET A 96 -0.96 -0.69 7.53
CA MET A 96 0.47 -0.43 7.41
C MET A 96 1.10 0.21 8.66
N SER A 97 2.38 -0.07 8.88
CA SER A 97 3.25 0.67 9.81
C SER A 97 4.42 1.27 9.03
N LEU A 98 4.67 2.58 9.16
CA LEU A 98 5.81 3.25 8.53
C LEU A 98 7.06 2.99 9.37
N LEU A 99 7.76 1.89 9.07
CA LEU A 99 8.77 1.29 9.94
C LEU A 99 9.98 2.20 10.19
N ASN A 100 10.34 3.00 9.20
CA ASN A 100 11.46 3.95 9.30
C ASN A 100 11.02 5.38 9.64
N SER A 101 9.83 5.57 10.24
CA SER A 101 9.45 6.85 10.83
C SER A 101 10.13 7.07 12.17
N SER A 102 10.53 8.31 12.48
CA SER A 102 10.90 8.71 13.85
C SER A 102 9.73 9.17 14.70
N SER A 103 8.49 9.05 14.20
CA SER A 103 7.28 9.44 14.92
C SER A 103 6.42 8.22 15.25
N THR A 104 6.08 8.06 16.53
CA THR A 104 5.13 7.04 17.03
C THR A 104 3.78 7.13 16.34
N ARG A 105 3.40 8.33 15.88
CA ARG A 105 2.19 8.59 15.10
C ARG A 105 2.04 7.66 13.90
N TYR A 106 3.12 7.49 13.13
CA TYR A 106 3.13 6.69 11.90
C TYR A 106 3.57 5.24 12.15
N LEU A 107 4.22 4.97 13.28
CA LEU A 107 4.57 3.61 13.69
C LEU A 107 3.36 2.83 14.22
N ILE A 108 2.55 3.43 15.10
CA ILE A 108 1.46 2.70 15.78
C ILE A 108 0.23 3.52 16.18
N GLU A 109 0.33 4.82 16.48
CA GLU A 109 -0.81 5.54 17.07
C GLU A 109 -1.97 5.71 16.08
N SER A 110 -1.66 6.02 14.81
CA SER A 110 -2.70 6.15 13.77
C SER A 110 -3.41 4.82 13.51
N GLN A 111 -2.67 3.72 13.62
CA GLN A 111 -3.14 2.35 13.47
C GLN A 111 -4.08 2.00 14.61
N VAL A 112 -3.74 2.36 15.86
CA VAL A 112 -4.61 2.19 17.03
C VAL A 112 -5.94 2.92 16.84
N VAL A 113 -5.90 4.18 16.37
CA VAL A 113 -7.12 4.95 16.08
C VAL A 113 -7.95 4.27 14.97
N GLY A 114 -7.31 3.84 13.89
CA GLY A 114 -7.97 3.21 12.75
C GLY A 114 -8.52 1.80 13.01
N ALA A 115 -7.91 1.02 13.92
CA ALA A 115 -8.23 -0.39 14.15
C ALA A 115 -9.71 -0.60 14.53
N SER A 116 -10.26 0.27 15.37
CA SER A 116 -11.67 0.21 15.78
C SER A 116 -12.62 0.40 14.59
N VAL A 117 -12.26 1.30 13.67
CA VAL A 117 -13.02 1.61 12.45
C VAL A 117 -12.95 0.45 11.47
N VAL A 118 -11.74 -0.09 11.24
CA VAL A 118 -11.50 -1.26 10.38
C VAL A 118 -12.35 -2.44 10.84
N ARG A 119 -12.35 -2.75 12.15
CA ARG A 119 -13.18 -3.81 12.73
C ARG A 119 -14.67 -3.56 12.52
N ARG A 120 -15.13 -2.34 12.82
CA ARG A 120 -16.55 -1.96 12.67
C ARG A 120 -17.03 -2.05 11.22
N PHE A 121 -16.16 -1.75 10.26
CA PHE A 121 -16.46 -1.81 8.83
C PHE A 121 -16.25 -3.19 8.23
N ASN A 122 -15.81 -4.18 9.02
CA ASN A 122 -15.53 -5.54 8.58
C ASN A 122 -14.60 -5.59 7.35
N LEU A 123 -13.62 -4.68 7.32
CA LEU A 123 -12.58 -4.67 6.31
C LEU A 123 -11.56 -5.75 6.63
N GLU A 124 -11.04 -6.43 5.60
CA GLU A 124 -9.91 -7.33 5.73
C GLU A 124 -8.61 -6.53 5.99
N PRO A 125 -7.98 -6.63 7.17
CA PRO A 125 -6.71 -5.95 7.42
C PRO A 125 -5.54 -6.79 6.91
N ILE A 126 -4.83 -6.28 5.91
CA ILE A 126 -3.62 -6.91 5.36
C ILE A 126 -2.40 -6.24 6.01
N PRO A 127 -1.68 -6.91 6.93
CA PRO A 127 -0.58 -6.30 7.67
C PRO A 127 0.64 -6.10 6.78
N LEU A 128 1.09 -4.85 6.72
CA LEU A 128 2.10 -4.41 5.76
C LEU A 128 3.17 -3.54 6.45
N GLY A 129 4.44 -3.92 6.29
CA GLY A 129 5.56 -3.06 6.61
C GLY A 129 5.75 -2.03 5.52
N TYR A 130 5.65 -0.75 5.84
CA TYR A 130 5.85 0.34 4.88
C TYR A 130 7.18 1.01 5.15
N MET A 131 8.02 1.15 4.11
CA MET A 131 9.36 1.72 4.25
C MET A 131 9.64 2.67 3.11
N ILE A 132 10.10 3.88 3.46
CA ILE A 132 10.59 4.84 2.46
C ILE A 132 12.03 4.51 2.09
N VAL A 133 12.31 4.38 0.80
CA VAL A 133 13.63 4.07 0.23
C VAL A 133 14.02 5.20 -0.73
N GLY A 134 15.31 5.45 -0.89
CA GLY A 134 15.83 6.46 -1.82
C GLY A 134 16.08 7.82 -1.18
N GLN A 135 15.89 8.89 -1.95
CA GLN A 135 16.25 10.24 -1.52
C GLN A 135 15.16 10.90 -0.65
N SER A 136 15.59 11.69 0.32
CA SER A 136 14.77 12.25 1.40
C SER A 136 13.80 13.36 1.03
N GLU A 137 13.77 13.79 -0.23
CA GLU A 137 13.06 15.03 -0.61
C GLU A 137 11.61 14.82 -1.06
N THR A 138 11.08 13.59 -1.05
CA THR A 138 9.70 13.33 -1.48
C THR A 138 8.67 13.83 -0.45
N ALA A 139 7.45 14.10 -0.89
CA ALA A 139 6.39 14.59 0.01
C ALA A 139 6.07 13.59 1.14
N VAL A 140 6.20 12.29 0.87
CA VAL A 140 5.92 11.22 1.83
C VAL A 140 6.98 11.14 2.92
N SER A 141 8.27 11.31 2.61
CA SER A 141 9.34 11.31 3.62
C SER A 141 9.21 12.49 4.59
N LYS A 142 8.85 13.68 4.07
CA LYS A 142 8.67 14.90 4.89
C LYS A 142 7.46 14.81 5.81
N VAL A 143 6.31 14.36 5.29
CA VAL A 143 5.09 14.22 6.10
C VAL A 143 5.23 13.09 7.11
N GLY A 144 5.76 11.94 6.71
CA GLY A 144 5.91 10.76 7.56
C GLY A 144 7.01 10.86 8.61
N VAL A 145 7.79 11.94 8.63
CA VAL A 145 9.02 12.09 9.43
C VAL A 145 9.91 10.85 9.29
N ALA A 146 10.03 10.37 8.04
CA ALA A 146 10.76 9.17 7.73
C ALA A 146 12.26 9.43 7.72
N LYS A 147 13.05 8.40 8.03
CA LYS A 147 14.48 8.32 7.74
C LYS A 147 14.64 7.37 6.55
N PRO A 148 14.60 7.88 5.30
CA PRO A 148 14.65 7.04 4.12
C PRO A 148 15.87 6.13 4.12
N VAL A 149 15.69 4.89 3.70
CA VAL A 149 16.80 3.97 3.50
C VAL A 149 17.45 4.28 2.15
N PRO A 150 18.74 4.68 2.08
CA PRO A 150 19.39 4.94 0.81
C PRO A 150 19.36 3.71 -0.11
N PHE A 151 19.26 3.90 -1.42
CA PHE A 151 19.32 2.79 -2.39
C PHE A 151 20.58 1.93 -2.26
N SER A 152 21.68 2.49 -1.74
CA SER A 152 22.93 1.79 -1.50
C SER A 152 22.97 0.95 -0.22
N LYS A 153 21.97 1.06 0.66
CA LYS A 153 21.92 0.35 1.96
C LYS A 153 20.88 -0.77 1.93
N ILE A 154 21.11 -1.75 1.07
CA ILE A 154 20.18 -2.87 0.87
C ILE A 154 20.07 -3.74 2.12
N ASP A 155 21.19 -4.00 2.81
CA ASP A 155 21.18 -4.73 4.09
C ASP A 155 20.24 -4.10 5.12
N LEU A 156 20.21 -2.76 5.21
CA LEU A 156 19.31 -2.06 6.11
C LEU A 156 17.84 -2.25 5.70
N ALA A 157 17.53 -2.21 4.40
CA ALA A 157 16.19 -2.49 3.91
C ALA A 157 15.76 -3.94 4.19
N THR A 158 16.68 -4.89 4.04
CA THR A 158 16.50 -6.30 4.39
C THR A 158 16.26 -6.49 5.88
N ASP A 159 17.01 -5.81 6.75
CA ASP A 159 16.81 -5.84 8.21
C ASP A 159 15.41 -5.32 8.60
N TYR A 160 14.93 -4.25 7.96
CA TYR A 160 13.56 -3.79 8.15
C TYR A 160 12.52 -4.82 7.71
N ALA A 161 12.74 -5.49 6.57
CA ALA A 161 11.85 -6.52 6.06
C ALA A 161 11.81 -7.75 6.99
N LEU A 162 12.96 -8.19 7.50
CA LEU A 162 13.07 -9.26 8.49
C LEU A 162 12.39 -8.88 9.80
N ALA A 163 12.61 -7.66 10.30
CA ALA A 163 11.91 -7.15 11.47
C ALA A 163 10.38 -7.16 11.26
N ALA A 164 9.89 -6.71 10.11
CA ALA A 164 8.48 -6.75 9.76
C ALA A 164 7.93 -8.18 9.76
N GLN A 165 8.66 -9.12 9.16
CA GLN A 165 8.32 -10.54 9.14
C GLN A 165 8.21 -11.12 10.57
N TYR A 166 9.20 -10.85 11.43
CA TYR A 166 9.21 -11.33 12.81
C TYR A 166 8.11 -10.70 13.67
N LEU A 167 7.63 -9.51 13.31
CA LEU A 167 6.46 -8.87 13.90
C LEU A 167 5.13 -9.36 13.30
N GLY A 168 5.17 -10.31 12.37
CA GLY A 168 3.98 -10.94 11.77
C GLY A 168 3.38 -10.20 10.57
N MET A 169 4.08 -9.19 10.02
CA MET A 169 3.69 -8.56 8.75
C MET A 169 4.03 -9.50 7.60
N ARG A 170 3.08 -9.66 6.67
CA ARG A 170 3.19 -10.63 5.56
C ARG A 170 3.53 -9.98 4.23
N PHE A 171 3.47 -8.65 4.19
CA PHE A 171 3.87 -7.83 3.06
C PHE A 171 4.83 -6.75 3.53
N VAL A 172 5.77 -6.40 2.67
CA VAL A 172 6.64 -5.23 2.80
C VAL A 172 6.49 -4.42 1.53
N TYR A 173 6.34 -3.10 1.67
CA TYR A 173 6.22 -2.17 0.57
C TYR A 173 7.39 -1.19 0.61
N LEU A 174 8.16 -1.19 -0.48
CA LEU A 174 9.29 -0.30 -0.68
C LEU A 174 8.83 0.93 -1.47
N GLU A 175 8.74 2.07 -0.79
CA GLU A 175 8.28 3.33 -1.37
C GLU A 175 9.46 4.22 -1.74
N ALA A 176 9.70 4.43 -3.04
CA ALA A 176 10.66 5.45 -3.50
C ALA A 176 10.11 6.89 -3.35
N GLY A 177 8.79 7.02 -3.24
CA GLY A 177 8.04 8.26 -3.20
C GLY A 177 7.39 8.56 -4.55
N SER A 178 6.16 9.05 -4.52
CA SER A 178 5.44 9.47 -5.73
C SER A 178 6.23 10.54 -6.48
N GLY A 179 6.56 10.27 -7.74
CA GLY A 179 7.34 11.18 -8.60
C GLY A 179 8.86 11.13 -8.36
N ALA A 180 9.36 10.12 -7.65
CA ALA A 180 10.80 9.91 -7.51
C ALA A 180 11.48 9.75 -8.88
N GLU A 181 12.66 10.37 -9.03
CA GLU A 181 13.49 10.28 -10.25
C GLU A 181 13.97 8.85 -10.51
N ARG A 182 14.11 8.05 -9.45
CA ARG A 182 14.55 6.66 -9.50
C ARG A 182 13.58 5.77 -8.73
N MET A 183 13.09 4.72 -9.40
CA MET A 183 12.32 3.64 -8.79
C MET A 183 13.22 2.67 -8.03
N VAL A 184 12.66 1.94 -7.07
CA VAL A 184 13.31 0.77 -6.47
C VAL A 184 13.58 -0.24 -7.58
N ASP A 185 14.82 -0.72 -7.70
CA ASP A 185 15.15 -1.76 -8.66
C ASP A 185 14.75 -3.13 -8.08
N PRO A 186 13.72 -3.80 -8.63
CA PRO A 186 13.28 -5.09 -8.14
C PRO A 186 14.25 -6.23 -8.48
N ARG A 187 15.28 -5.98 -9.32
CA ARG A 187 16.24 -6.99 -9.80
C ARG A 187 17.66 -6.74 -9.31
N SER A 188 17.86 -5.83 -8.35
CA SER A 188 19.18 -5.68 -7.75
C SER A 188 19.60 -7.02 -7.13
N GLU A 189 20.69 -7.59 -7.63
CA GLU A 189 21.23 -8.89 -7.18
C GLU A 189 21.58 -8.88 -5.69
N ASP A 190 21.75 -7.70 -5.11
CA ASP A 190 22.05 -7.49 -3.70
C ASP A 190 20.85 -7.76 -2.78
N TRP A 191 19.60 -7.82 -3.28
CA TRP A 191 18.41 -8.10 -2.46
C TRP A 191 18.37 -9.54 -1.93
N CYS A 192 18.92 -10.50 -2.68
CA CYS A 192 18.83 -11.92 -2.30
C CYS A 192 19.90 -12.35 -1.29
N GLY A 193 20.79 -11.45 -0.88
CA GLY A 193 22.00 -11.84 -0.15
C GLY A 193 22.91 -12.65 -1.06
N ARG A 194 24.21 -12.36 -1.03
CA ARG A 194 25.17 -13.35 -1.54
C ARG A 194 25.10 -14.52 -0.57
N ASP A 195 24.74 -15.71 -1.07
CA ASP A 195 25.06 -16.95 -0.37
C ASP A 195 26.56 -16.89 -0.05
N SER A 196 26.89 -16.69 1.23
CA SER A 196 28.25 -16.73 1.79
C SER A 196 28.27 -17.74 2.92
#